data_AF-A0A951LT18-F1
#
_entry.id   AF-A0A951LT18-F1
#
_cell.length_a   1.000
_cell.length_b   1.000
_cell.length_c   1.000
_cell.angle_alpha   90.00
_cell.angle_beta   90.00
_cell.angle_gamma   90.00
#
_symmetry.space_group_name_H-M   'P 1'
#
loop_
_entity.id
_entity.type
_entity.pdbx_description
1 polymer ?
#
loop_
_entity_poly.entity_id
_entity_poly.type
_entity_poly.pdbx_seq_one_letter_code
_entity_poly.pdbx_strand_id
1 'polypeptide(L)'
;MRKPILKGAAGLAAAALLLATPATAAGCWKTEGAAAAKVRDLQSRLMVATLRCRAIGADIEASYGAFVRNNRETIQAANALLKAQFATGDKVGERAYDSFATALANQYGADATTPELCRDAAAAAEDAAAAGGELARLLAVADRLGPPPALPGGPCQAVSFASAMHAAVDTAPEPPVDR
;
A
#
# COMPACT_ATOMS: atom_id res chain seq x y z
N MET A 1 43.64 14.18 54.39
CA MET A 1 42.34 14.86 54.17
C MET A 1 41.81 14.40 52.81
N ARG A 2 40.92 13.40 52.71
CA ARG A 2 39.44 13.45 52.68
C ARG A 2 38.84 14.43 51.64
N LYS A 3 38.38 13.82 50.51
CA LYS A 3 37.42 14.15 49.40
C LYS A 3 36.25 15.12 49.73
N PRO A 4 35.29 15.43 48.81
CA PRO A 4 35.27 15.66 47.33
C PRO A 4 34.35 16.87 46.94
N ILE A 5 34.34 17.37 45.68
CA ILE A 5 33.13 18.02 45.10
C ILE A 5 32.97 17.70 43.59
N LEU A 6 31.78 17.19 43.27
CA LEU A 6 31.16 16.90 41.97
C LEU A 6 30.13 18.01 41.66
N LYS A 7 29.87 18.33 40.38
CA LYS A 7 28.61 18.84 39.72
C LYS A 7 28.97 19.80 38.58
N GLY A 8 28.73 19.49 37.29
CA GLY A 8 27.45 19.60 36.55
C GLY A 8 27.69 20.60 35.39
N ALA A 9 27.11 20.53 34.19
CA ALA A 9 25.94 19.85 33.68
C ALA A 9 26.12 19.49 32.19
N ALA A 10 25.60 18.33 31.82
CA ALA A 10 25.41 17.90 30.45
C ALA A 10 24.29 18.76 29.80
N GLY A 11 24.59 19.39 28.66
CA GLY A 11 23.57 20.01 27.82
C GLY A 11 22.76 18.93 27.12
N LEU A 12 21.46 18.86 27.40
CA LEU A 12 20.52 17.98 26.73
C LEU A 12 20.45 18.34 25.24
N ALA A 13 21.03 17.50 24.39
CA ALA A 13 20.61 17.39 23.00
C ALA A 13 19.20 16.78 23.03
N ALA A 14 18.18 17.60 22.77
CA ALA A 14 16.82 17.13 22.54
C ALA A 14 16.79 16.36 21.21
N ALA A 15 17.19 15.09 21.26
CA ALA A 15 16.92 14.13 20.21
C ALA A 15 15.40 13.94 20.17
N ALA A 16 14.74 14.55 19.18
CA ALA A 16 13.38 14.22 18.82
C ALA A 16 13.36 12.75 18.37
N LEU A 17 13.11 11.85 19.33
CA LEU A 17 12.76 10.47 19.07
C LEU A 17 11.45 10.49 18.29
N LEU A 18 11.56 10.39 16.96
CA LEU A 18 10.47 9.92 16.10
C LEU A 18 10.16 8.49 16.55
N LEU A 19 9.30 8.36 17.56
CA LEU A 19 8.66 7.10 17.90
C LEU A 19 7.83 6.71 16.69
N ALA A 20 8.38 5.82 15.86
CA ALA A 20 7.63 5.08 14.87
C ALA A 20 6.63 4.22 15.65
N THR A 21 5.43 4.75 15.87
CA THR A 21 4.34 4.00 16.49
C THR A 21 4.02 2.80 15.61
N PRO A 22 3.94 1.58 16.18
CA PRO A 22 3.48 0.43 15.43
C PRO A 22 2.05 0.72 15.00
N ALA A 23 1.78 0.55 13.69
CA ALA A 23 0.45 0.73 13.14
C ALA A 23 -0.47 -0.29 13.80
N THR A 24 -1.25 0.15 14.79
CA THR A 24 -2.33 -0.63 15.34
C THR A 24 -3.43 -0.72 14.29
N ALA A 25 -3.89 -1.95 14.08
CA ALA A 25 -5.03 -2.31 13.27
C ALA A 25 -6.14 -1.24 13.20
N ALA A 26 -6.66 -1.03 11.99
CA ALA A 26 -7.77 -0.14 11.61
C ALA A 26 -7.50 1.37 11.80
N GLY A 27 -6.92 1.99 10.76
CA GLY A 27 -6.86 3.43 10.63
C GLY A 27 -5.90 3.83 9.52
N CYS A 28 -6.41 3.87 8.29
CA CYS A 28 -5.76 4.35 7.06
C CYS A 28 -4.54 3.57 6.50
N TRP A 29 -4.24 3.81 5.22
CA TRP A 29 -3.18 3.18 4.44
C TRP A 29 -2.00 4.13 4.23
N LYS A 30 -0.80 3.69 4.58
CA LYS A 30 0.46 4.37 4.20
C LYS A 30 0.74 4.16 2.71
N THR A 31 1.61 5.00 2.14
CA THR A 31 1.97 4.97 0.72
C THR A 31 2.48 3.58 0.29
N GLU A 32 3.30 2.93 1.10
CA GLU A 32 3.86 1.61 0.81
C GLU A 32 2.78 0.52 0.81
N GLY A 33 1.84 0.60 1.76
CA GLY A 33 0.68 -0.31 1.82
C GLY A 33 -0.23 -0.12 0.61
N ALA A 34 -0.50 1.12 0.21
CA ALA A 34 -1.31 1.42 -0.98
C ALA A 34 -0.64 0.92 -2.27
N ALA A 35 0.68 1.10 -2.40
CA ALA A 35 1.45 0.53 -3.51
C ALA A 35 1.40 -1.00 -3.52
N ALA A 36 1.52 -1.65 -2.36
CA ALA A 36 1.40 -3.09 -2.22
C ALA A 36 0.00 -3.61 -2.63
N ALA A 37 -1.07 -2.92 -2.21
CA ALA A 37 -2.43 -3.24 -2.63
C ALA A 37 -2.60 -3.12 -4.15
N LYS A 38 -1.99 -2.11 -4.78
CA LYS A 38 -2.03 -1.92 -6.23
C LYS A 38 -1.26 -2.99 -7.01
N VAL A 39 -0.13 -3.47 -6.49
CA VAL A 39 0.57 -4.64 -7.06
C VAL A 39 -0.28 -5.90 -6.95
N ARG A 40 -0.97 -6.11 -5.81
CA ARG A 40 -1.89 -7.24 -5.64
C ARG A 40 -3.08 -7.17 -6.59
N ASP A 41 -3.63 -5.97 -6.77
CA ASP A 41 -4.72 -5.71 -7.70
C ASP A 41 -4.33 -6.01 -9.17
N LEU A 42 -3.16 -5.52 -9.60
CA LEU A 42 -2.58 -5.86 -10.92
C LEU A 42 -2.47 -7.38 -11.12
N GLN A 43 -1.95 -8.09 -10.11
CA GLN A 43 -1.85 -9.55 -10.16
C GLN A 43 -3.22 -10.23 -10.29
N SER A 44 -4.20 -9.84 -9.45
CA SER A 44 -5.56 -10.37 -9.50
C SER A 44 -6.20 -10.14 -10.86
N ARG A 45 -6.07 -8.94 -11.41
CA ARG A 45 -6.61 -8.57 -12.72
C ARG A 45 -6.06 -9.43 -13.84
N LEU A 46 -4.74 -9.53 -13.95
CA LEU A 46 -4.08 -10.31 -15.01
C LEU A 46 -4.34 -11.81 -14.86
N MET A 47 -4.41 -12.31 -13.62
CA MET A 47 -4.78 -13.69 -13.34
C MET A 47 -6.21 -14.00 -13.80
N VAL A 48 -7.18 -13.16 -13.43
CA VAL A 48 -8.59 -13.36 -13.80
C VAL A 48 -8.79 -13.20 -15.31
N ALA A 49 -8.10 -12.24 -15.94
CA ALA A 49 -8.07 -12.11 -17.39
C ALA A 49 -7.54 -13.40 -18.05
N THR A 50 -6.47 -13.99 -17.53
CA THR A 50 -5.93 -15.26 -18.03
C THR A 50 -6.97 -16.39 -18.00
N LEU A 51 -7.69 -16.54 -16.89
CA LEU A 51 -8.75 -17.54 -16.76
C LEU A 51 -9.88 -17.33 -17.76
N ARG A 52 -10.32 -16.09 -17.93
CA ARG A 52 -11.42 -15.73 -18.85
C ARG A 52 -11.01 -15.87 -20.31
N CYS A 53 -9.80 -15.48 -20.66
CA CYS A 53 -9.25 -15.59 -22.00
C CYS A 53 -9.05 -17.06 -22.42
N ARG A 54 -8.57 -17.90 -21.49
CA ARG A 54 -8.54 -19.36 -21.69
C ARG A 54 -9.93 -19.94 -21.96
N ALA A 55 -10.97 -19.47 -21.27
CA ALA A 55 -12.34 -19.97 -21.46
C ALA A 55 -12.91 -19.71 -22.87
N ILE A 56 -12.37 -18.73 -23.62
CA ILE A 56 -12.76 -18.45 -25.02
C ILE A 56 -11.72 -18.92 -26.05
N GLY A 57 -10.68 -19.64 -25.63
CA GLY A 57 -9.62 -20.16 -26.51
C GLY A 57 -8.51 -19.16 -26.86
N ALA A 58 -8.46 -17.99 -26.22
CA ALA A 58 -7.39 -17.02 -26.37
C ALA A 58 -6.38 -17.16 -25.21
N ASP A 59 -5.50 -18.15 -25.26
CA ASP A 59 -4.57 -18.42 -24.15
C ASP A 59 -3.49 -17.33 -24.00
N ILE A 60 -3.36 -16.79 -22.78
CA ILE A 60 -2.38 -15.77 -22.40
C ILE A 60 -1.55 -16.19 -21.17
N GLU A 61 -1.60 -17.46 -20.79
CA GLU A 61 -0.93 -18.00 -19.60
C GLU A 61 0.59 -17.78 -19.62
N ALA A 62 1.20 -17.83 -20.81
CA ALA A 62 2.63 -17.57 -20.97
C ALA A 62 3.02 -16.13 -20.56
N SER A 63 2.26 -15.14 -21.01
CA SER A 63 2.50 -13.72 -20.70
C SER A 63 2.28 -13.45 -19.21
N TYR A 64 1.20 -13.97 -18.62
CA TYR A 64 0.97 -13.87 -17.17
C TYR A 64 2.06 -14.58 -16.36
N GLY A 65 2.47 -15.78 -16.77
CA GLY A 65 3.53 -16.53 -16.13
C GLY A 65 4.87 -15.79 -16.14
N ALA A 66 5.20 -15.11 -17.24
CA ALA A 66 6.40 -14.26 -17.33
C ALA A 66 6.33 -13.08 -16.34
N PHE A 67 5.17 -12.42 -16.24
CA PHE A 67 4.96 -11.37 -15.25
C PHE A 67 5.25 -11.85 -13.82
N VAL A 68 4.66 -12.99 -13.40
CA VAL A 68 4.84 -13.51 -12.03
C VAL A 68 6.30 -13.93 -11.78
N ARG A 69 6.93 -14.60 -12.75
CA ARG A 69 8.32 -15.07 -12.58
C ARG A 69 9.31 -13.91 -12.48
N ASN A 70 9.23 -12.94 -13.39
CA ASN A 70 10.20 -11.84 -13.47
C ASN A 70 10.08 -10.85 -12.31
N ASN A 71 8.92 -10.79 -11.65
CA ASN A 71 8.65 -9.86 -10.55
C ASN A 71 8.49 -10.57 -9.20
N ARG A 72 8.92 -11.83 -9.09
CA ARG A 72 8.64 -12.69 -7.93
C ARG A 72 9.02 -12.01 -6.61
N GLU A 73 10.21 -11.45 -6.49
CA GLU A 73 10.68 -10.83 -5.25
C GLU A 73 9.83 -9.62 -4.86
N THR A 74 9.54 -8.74 -5.82
CA THR A 74 8.69 -7.55 -5.62
C THR A 74 7.27 -7.92 -5.25
N ILE A 75 6.69 -8.93 -5.89
CA ILE A 75 5.36 -9.46 -5.54
C ILE A 75 5.35 -10.02 -4.12
N GLN A 76 6.39 -10.76 -3.70
CA GLN A 76 6.47 -11.30 -2.34
C GLN A 76 6.63 -10.19 -1.30
N ALA A 77 7.47 -9.19 -1.56
CA ALA A 77 7.65 -8.04 -0.68
C ALA A 77 6.34 -7.23 -0.54
N ALA A 78 5.65 -6.96 -1.66
CA ALA A 78 4.33 -6.32 -1.65
C ALA A 78 3.31 -7.14 -0.85
N ASN A 79 3.26 -8.46 -1.04
CA ASN A 79 2.37 -9.34 -0.30
C ASN A 79 2.66 -9.34 1.21
N ALA A 80 3.92 -9.27 1.61
CA ALA A 80 4.30 -9.16 3.01
C ALA A 80 3.82 -7.83 3.64
N LEU A 81 4.03 -6.70 2.95
CA LEU A 81 3.51 -5.40 3.37
C LEU A 81 1.99 -5.39 3.46
N LEU A 82 1.33 -5.99 2.47
CA LEU A 82 -0.13 -6.10 2.45
C LEU A 82 -0.65 -6.92 3.62
N LYS A 83 -0.04 -8.08 3.93
CA LYS A 83 -0.41 -8.87 5.11
C LYS A 83 -0.18 -8.10 6.41
N ALA A 84 0.90 -7.34 6.51
CA ALA A 84 1.17 -6.51 7.68
C ALA A 84 0.09 -5.43 7.90
N GLN A 85 -0.51 -4.89 6.83
CA GLN A 85 -1.64 -3.94 6.93
C GLN A 85 -2.86 -4.54 7.64
N PHE A 86 -3.08 -5.84 7.51
CA PHE A 86 -4.20 -6.55 8.13
C PHE A 86 -3.81 -7.28 9.43
N ALA A 87 -2.55 -7.22 9.86
CA ALA A 87 -2.08 -7.99 11.01
C ALA A 87 -2.65 -7.43 12.32
N THR A 88 -3.60 -8.17 12.91
CA THR A 88 -4.20 -7.90 14.23
C THR A 88 -3.63 -8.79 15.33
N GLY A 89 -2.81 -9.79 14.98
CA GLY A 89 -2.31 -10.83 15.89
C GLY A 89 -3.30 -11.99 16.12
N ASP A 90 -4.42 -12.02 15.40
CA ASP A 90 -5.45 -13.06 15.51
C ASP A 90 -6.06 -13.43 14.14
N LYS A 91 -7.04 -14.35 14.15
CA LYS A 91 -7.76 -14.80 12.95
C LYS A 91 -8.64 -13.72 12.32
N VAL A 92 -8.87 -12.59 12.97
CA VAL A 92 -9.70 -11.50 12.41
C VAL A 92 -8.92 -10.83 11.28
N GLY A 93 -7.64 -10.56 11.50
CA GLY A 93 -6.74 -9.98 10.49
C GLY A 93 -6.58 -10.84 9.25
N GLU A 94 -6.39 -12.15 9.45
CA GLU A 94 -6.32 -13.12 8.34
C GLU A 94 -7.59 -13.12 7.49
N ARG A 95 -8.76 -13.18 8.13
CA ARG A 95 -10.06 -13.12 7.41
C ARG A 95 -10.28 -11.80 6.69
N ALA A 96 -9.82 -10.69 7.27
CA ALA A 96 -9.91 -9.37 6.63
C ALA A 96 -9.05 -9.30 5.36
N TYR A 97 -7.82 -9.83 5.42
CA TYR A 97 -6.94 -9.97 4.26
C TYR A 97 -7.56 -10.87 3.18
N ASP A 98 -8.09 -12.04 3.55
CA ASP A 98 -8.71 -12.98 2.60
C ASP A 98 -9.96 -12.36 1.94
N SER A 99 -10.76 -11.64 2.71
CA SER A 99 -11.93 -10.92 2.20
C SER A 99 -11.51 -9.83 1.21
N PHE A 100 -10.46 -9.08 1.52
CA PHE A 100 -9.89 -8.08 0.61
C PHE A 100 -9.38 -8.72 -0.69
N ALA A 101 -8.59 -9.80 -0.61
CA ALA A 101 -8.08 -10.51 -1.78
C ALA A 101 -9.20 -11.10 -2.65
N THR A 102 -10.26 -11.61 -2.03
CA THR A 102 -11.45 -12.13 -2.72
C THR A 102 -12.20 -11.01 -3.42
N ALA A 103 -12.36 -9.85 -2.78
CA ALA A 103 -13.01 -8.69 -3.40
C ALA A 103 -12.27 -8.23 -4.67
N LEU A 104 -10.94 -8.19 -4.66
CA LEU A 104 -10.13 -7.88 -5.86
C LEU A 104 -10.37 -8.88 -6.98
N ALA A 105 -10.41 -10.19 -6.68
CA ALA A 105 -10.65 -11.20 -7.70
C ALA A 105 -12.06 -11.08 -8.31
N ASN A 106 -13.07 -10.86 -7.46
CA ASN A 106 -14.46 -10.72 -7.88
C ASN A 106 -14.69 -9.46 -8.73
N GLN A 107 -13.92 -8.39 -8.51
CA GLN A 107 -14.01 -7.17 -9.30
C GLN A 107 -13.81 -7.42 -10.80
N TYR A 108 -12.94 -8.36 -11.17
CA TYR A 108 -12.59 -8.64 -12.57
C TYR A 108 -13.29 -9.87 -13.16
N GLY A 109 -14.02 -10.62 -12.34
CA GLY A 109 -14.62 -11.90 -12.71
C GLY A 109 -15.77 -11.77 -13.72
N ALA A 110 -16.49 -10.64 -13.69
CA ALA A 110 -17.68 -10.39 -14.51
C ALA A 110 -17.44 -9.47 -15.72
N ASP A 111 -16.20 -9.02 -15.92
CA ASP A 111 -15.84 -8.15 -17.05
C ASP A 111 -16.11 -8.85 -18.40
N ALA A 112 -16.38 -8.06 -19.44
CA ALA A 112 -16.55 -8.58 -20.80
C ALA A 112 -15.24 -9.17 -21.34
N THR A 113 -15.31 -10.30 -22.04
CA THR A 113 -14.14 -10.98 -22.63
C THR A 113 -14.29 -11.06 -24.14
N THR A 114 -13.32 -10.53 -24.87
CA THR A 114 -13.18 -10.67 -26.32
C THR A 114 -11.74 -11.00 -26.69
N PRO A 115 -11.45 -11.51 -27.89
CA PRO A 115 -10.08 -11.73 -28.35
C PRO A 115 -9.22 -10.46 -28.28
N GLU A 116 -9.78 -9.29 -28.56
CA GLU A 116 -9.13 -7.98 -28.46
C GLU A 116 -8.69 -7.71 -27.02
N LEU A 117 -9.61 -7.83 -26.06
CA LEU A 117 -9.33 -7.61 -24.64
C LEU A 117 -8.30 -8.62 -24.09
N CYS A 118 -8.27 -9.83 -24.64
CA CYS A 118 -7.25 -10.81 -24.29
C CYS A 118 -5.86 -10.42 -24.82
N ARG A 119 -5.76 -9.87 -26.03
CA ARG A 119 -4.49 -9.31 -26.54
C ARG A 119 -4.02 -8.13 -25.69
N ASP A 120 -4.94 -7.25 -25.30
CA ASP A 120 -4.61 -6.12 -24.44
C ASP A 120 -4.12 -6.58 -23.06
N ALA A 121 -4.76 -7.60 -22.48
CA ALA A 121 -4.31 -8.21 -21.22
C ALA A 121 -2.94 -8.89 -21.34
N ALA A 122 -2.67 -9.58 -22.46
CA ALA A 122 -1.37 -10.18 -22.73
C ALA A 122 -0.27 -9.12 -22.84
N ALA A 123 -0.51 -8.04 -23.60
CA ALA A 123 0.42 -6.92 -23.74
C ALA A 123 0.71 -6.25 -22.38
N ALA A 124 -0.31 -6.06 -21.55
CA ALA A 124 -0.13 -5.53 -20.20
C ALA A 124 0.69 -6.47 -19.30
N ALA A 125 0.50 -7.78 -19.42
CA ALA A 125 1.30 -8.77 -18.70
C ALA A 125 2.76 -8.78 -19.18
N GLU A 126 3.01 -8.59 -20.48
CA GLU A 126 4.35 -8.46 -21.05
C GLU A 126 5.06 -7.18 -20.59
N ASP A 127 4.36 -6.04 -20.60
CA ASP A 127 4.85 -4.78 -20.04
C ASP A 127 5.22 -4.94 -18.56
N ALA A 128 4.37 -5.62 -17.78
CA ALA A 128 4.62 -5.91 -16.38
C ALA A 128 5.79 -6.89 -16.20
N ALA A 129 5.94 -7.89 -17.07
CA ALA A 129 7.08 -8.80 -17.07
C ALA A 129 8.39 -8.05 -17.36
N ALA A 130 8.35 -7.07 -18.27
CA ALA A 130 9.49 -6.22 -18.60
C ALA A 130 9.88 -5.26 -17.46
N ALA A 131 9.03 -5.05 -16.46
CA ALA A 131 9.37 -4.27 -15.25
C ALA A 131 10.52 -4.92 -14.46
N GLY A 132 10.71 -6.24 -14.54
CA GLY A 132 11.89 -6.91 -13.99
C GLY A 132 12.12 -6.70 -12.49
N GLY A 133 11.03 -6.57 -11.72
CA GLY A 133 11.07 -6.29 -10.28
C GLY A 133 10.99 -4.79 -9.92
N GLU A 134 11.04 -3.88 -10.88
CA GLU A 134 10.96 -2.45 -10.60
C GLU A 134 9.53 -2.02 -10.22
N LEU A 135 9.33 -1.71 -8.93
CA LEU A 135 8.02 -1.35 -8.40
C LEU A 135 7.37 -0.18 -9.13
N ALA A 136 8.12 0.88 -9.43
CA ALA A 136 7.59 2.07 -10.11
C ALA A 136 6.99 1.72 -11.48
N ARG A 137 7.63 0.83 -12.24
CA ARG A 137 7.12 0.36 -13.53
C ARG A 137 5.89 -0.52 -13.40
N LEU A 138 5.82 -1.39 -12.38
CA LEU A 138 4.61 -2.16 -12.08
C LEU A 138 3.42 -1.25 -11.74
N LEU A 139 3.64 -0.22 -10.93
CA LEU A 139 2.60 0.76 -10.60
C LEU A 139 2.13 1.53 -11.83
N ALA A 140 3.06 1.89 -12.74
CA ALA A 140 2.72 2.55 -14.00
C ALA A 140 1.93 1.64 -14.95
N VAL A 141 2.16 0.32 -14.97
CA VAL A 141 1.30 -0.62 -15.71
C VAL A 141 -0.09 -0.65 -15.09
N ALA A 142 -0.18 -0.78 -13.76
CA ALA A 142 -1.46 -0.80 -13.07
C ALA A 142 -2.29 0.48 -13.32
N ASP A 143 -1.67 1.67 -13.33
CA ASP A 143 -2.36 2.94 -13.63
C ASP A 143 -2.98 2.98 -15.02
N ARG A 144 -2.34 2.38 -16.03
CA ARG A 144 -2.90 2.34 -17.39
C ARG A 144 -4.11 1.43 -17.51
N LEU A 145 -4.22 0.44 -16.63
CA LEU A 145 -5.29 -0.54 -16.68
C LEU A 145 -6.56 0.01 -16.01
N GLY A 146 -6.46 0.89 -15.02
CA GLY A 146 -7.64 1.47 -14.41
C GLY A 146 -7.38 2.16 -13.07
N PRO A 147 -8.46 2.56 -12.37
CA PRO A 147 -8.35 3.18 -11.06
C PRO A 147 -7.73 2.21 -10.04
N PRO A 148 -7.05 2.72 -9.00
CA PRO A 148 -6.52 1.88 -7.93
C PRO A 148 -7.66 1.17 -7.17
N PRO A 149 -7.36 0.05 -6.50
CA PRO A 149 -8.35 -0.68 -5.72
C PRO A 149 -8.88 0.18 -4.57
N ALA A 150 -10.13 -0.08 -4.18
CA ALA A 150 -10.70 0.54 -2.98
C ALA A 150 -9.92 0.06 -1.74
N LEU A 151 -9.39 1.02 -0.96
CA LEU A 151 -8.62 0.75 0.25
C LEU A 151 -9.53 0.87 1.48
N PRO A 152 -9.77 -0.21 2.25
CA PRO A 152 -10.56 -0.13 3.48
C PRO A 152 -9.95 0.87 4.47
N GLY A 153 -10.69 1.91 4.85
CA GLY A 153 -10.21 2.97 5.74
C GLY A 153 -9.42 4.10 5.07
N GLY A 154 -9.27 4.08 3.74
CA GLY A 154 -8.68 5.18 2.95
C GLY A 154 -7.18 5.41 3.17
N PRO A 155 -6.54 6.31 2.41
CA PRO A 155 -5.14 6.69 2.63
C PRO A 155 -4.98 7.49 3.92
N CYS A 156 -3.81 7.42 4.53
CA CYS A 156 -3.50 8.26 5.68
C CYS A 156 -3.38 9.71 5.25
N GLN A 157 -4.13 10.60 5.92
CA GLN A 157 -3.90 12.03 5.76
C GLN A 157 -2.53 12.35 6.34
N ALA A 158 -1.64 12.89 5.51
CA ALA A 158 -0.46 13.56 6.02
C ALA A 158 -0.96 14.77 6.80
N VAL A 159 -0.77 14.77 8.12
CA VAL A 159 -1.08 15.94 8.94
C VAL A 159 -0.18 17.07 8.42
N SER A 160 -0.77 18.00 7.66
CA SER A 160 -0.02 19.13 7.14
C SER A 160 0.31 20.08 8.28
N PHE A 161 1.52 20.64 8.30
CA PHE A 161 1.95 21.63 9.29
C PHE A 161 0.96 22.81 9.41
N ALA A 162 0.22 23.13 8.34
CA ALA A 162 -0.82 24.15 8.35
C ALA A 162 -2.00 23.80 9.29
N SER A 163 -2.43 22.54 9.35
CA SER A 163 -3.50 22.09 10.26
C SER A 163 -3.02 22.06 11.72
N ALA A 164 -1.74 21.77 11.95
CA ALA A 164 -1.13 21.84 13.27
C ALA A 164 -1.01 23.30 13.78
N MET A 165 -0.69 24.25 12.88
CA MET A 165 -0.68 25.67 13.22
C MET A 165 -2.08 26.24 13.50
N HIS A 166 -3.12 25.77 12.80
CA HIS A 166 -4.49 26.23 13.05
C HIS A 166 -5.02 25.78 14.43
N ALA A 167 -4.71 24.55 14.85
CA ALA A 167 -5.03 24.10 16.21
C ALA A 167 -4.23 24.84 17.30
N ALA A 168 -3.02 25.31 16.99
CA ALA A 168 -2.20 26.06 17.94
C ALA A 168 -2.67 27.52 18.12
N VAL A 169 -3.30 28.14 17.11
CA VAL A 169 -3.84 29.50 17.23
C VAL A 169 -5.15 29.55 18.02
N ASP A 170 -5.98 28.51 17.94
CA ASP A 170 -7.24 28.41 18.71
C ASP A 170 -7.05 28.19 20.22
N THR A 171 -5.83 27.86 20.66
CA THR A 171 -5.50 27.60 22.08
C THR A 171 -4.80 28.79 22.76
N ALA A 172 -4.56 29.89 22.05
CA ALA A 172 -4.02 31.11 22.64
C ALA A 172 -5.11 31.83 23.47
N PRO A 173 -4.93 32.02 24.79
CA PRO A 173 -5.91 32.75 25.60
C PRO A 173 -5.93 34.24 25.21
N GLU A 174 -7.13 34.82 25.07
CA GLU A 174 -7.31 36.26 24.84
C GLU A 174 -6.65 37.08 25.96
N PRO A 175 -6.00 38.21 25.64
CA PRO A 175 -5.39 39.07 26.64
C PRO A 175 -6.47 39.71 27.53
N PRO A 176 -6.20 39.88 28.84
CA PRO A 176 -7.18 40.46 29.76
C PRO A 176 -7.48 41.92 29.38
N VAL A 177 -8.77 42.23 29.24
CA VAL A 177 -9.29 43.59 29.13
C VAL A 177 -9.22 44.24 30.52
N ASP A 178 -8.31 45.19 30.70
CA ASP A 178 -8.28 46.07 31.87
C ASP A 178 -9.53 46.97 31.87
N ARG A 179 -10.28 46.94 32.98
CA ARG A 179 -11.39 47.87 33.29
C ARG A 179 -11.13 48.54 34.62
#